data_AF-A0A1M5QA35-F1
#
_entry.id   AF-A0A1M5QA35-F1
#
_cell.length_a   1.000
_cell.length_b   1.000
_cell.length_c   1.000
_cell.angle_alpha   90.00
_cell.angle_beta   90.00
_cell.angle_gamma   90.00
#
_symmetry.space_group_name_H-M   'P 1'
#
loop_
_entity.id
_entity.type
_entity.pdbx_description
1 polymer ?
#
loop_
_entity_poly.entity_id
_entity_poly.type
_entity_poly.pdbx_seq_one_letter_code
_entity_poly.pdbx_strand_id
1 'polypeptide(L)'
;MAPLSFEEYFEYVGGSATDAIYSYIQYGGMPLAVLKSDEERKEYLKNLFQTTYFSDIVERNHLKKSEALDELCNIISSSTGALLNADKIAKTFVSVRHEKINRTTVENYIEYFKDAFILREASRYDLKGRKEIGALRKYYFCDTGLRNARLNFAFPDEGQMLENIVYNELCYNGYTVNVGAFDSVEKDKNGKSVRRTNEVDFYATKGVRSYYIQVTADISNADTKAREVRPYIMLNDQVQKILVINRPINETRDEQGFTVIGIADFLLRFIK
;
A
#
# COMPACT_ATOMS: atom_id res chain seq x y z
N MET A 1 0.64 18.66 8.10
CA MET A 1 1.33 17.89 9.17
C MET A 1 1.36 16.45 8.70
N ALA A 2 2.51 15.79 8.74
CA ALA A 2 2.58 14.38 8.34
C ALA A 2 1.87 13.49 9.39
N PRO A 3 1.33 12.33 8.99
CA PRO A 3 0.93 11.30 9.95
C PRO A 3 2.14 10.85 10.78
N LEU A 4 1.89 10.47 12.03
CA LEU A 4 2.86 9.78 12.88
C LEU A 4 3.24 8.45 12.25
N SER A 5 4.49 8.03 12.42
CA SER A 5 4.88 6.63 12.23
C SER A 5 4.24 5.74 13.29
N PHE A 6 4.24 4.43 13.04
CA PHE A 6 3.73 3.44 13.98
C PHE A 6 4.51 3.44 15.29
N GLU A 7 5.82 3.72 15.25
CA GLU A 7 6.65 3.86 16.46
C GLU A 7 6.18 5.04 17.32
N GLU A 8 6.07 6.24 16.72
CA GLU A 8 5.57 7.43 17.43
C GLU A 8 4.14 7.23 17.96
N TYR A 9 3.28 6.59 17.16
CA TYR A 9 1.93 6.24 17.57
C TYR A 9 1.96 5.29 18.78
N PHE A 10 2.76 4.23 18.72
CA PHE A 10 2.85 3.21 19.75
C PHE A 10 3.46 3.74 21.05
N GLU A 11 4.47 4.60 20.97
CA GLU A 11 5.05 5.30 22.13
C GLU A 11 3.99 6.12 22.89
N TYR A 12 3.04 6.73 22.16
CA TYR A 12 1.97 7.49 22.77
C TYR A 12 0.84 6.62 23.34
N VAL A 13 0.31 5.65 22.57
CA VAL A 13 -0.86 4.86 23.01
C VAL A 13 -0.49 3.75 23.99
N GLY A 14 0.72 3.22 23.91
CA GLY A 14 1.20 2.10 24.73
C GLY A 14 0.37 0.82 24.58
N GLY A 15 0.45 -0.04 25.59
CA GLY A 15 -0.31 -1.29 25.65
C GLY A 15 0.24 -2.40 24.75
N SER A 16 -0.67 -3.23 24.22
CA SER A 16 -0.33 -4.34 23.33
C SER A 16 -0.01 -3.83 21.93
N ALA A 17 1.14 -4.22 21.38
CA ALA A 17 1.51 -3.85 20.02
C ALA A 17 0.50 -4.38 18.97
N THR A 18 -0.13 -5.53 19.24
CA THR A 18 -1.19 -6.08 18.38
C THR A 18 -2.41 -5.16 18.34
N ASP A 19 -2.89 -4.72 19.51
CA ASP A 19 -4.07 -3.84 19.60
C ASP A 19 -3.77 -2.47 19.00
N ALA A 20 -2.54 -1.97 19.22
CA ALA A 20 -2.06 -0.74 18.61
C ALA A 20 -2.04 -0.83 17.07
N ILE A 21 -1.58 -1.95 16.49
CA ILE A 21 -1.61 -2.16 15.03
C ILE A 21 -3.04 -2.15 14.50
N TYR A 22 -3.97 -2.85 15.13
CA TYR A 22 -5.36 -2.87 14.67
C TYR A 22 -5.98 -1.47 14.71
N SER A 23 -5.73 -0.72 15.79
CA SER A 23 -6.18 0.67 15.90
C SER A 23 -5.52 1.57 14.85
N TYR A 24 -4.23 1.41 14.59
CA TYR A 24 -3.49 2.16 13.58
C TYR A 24 -3.92 1.84 12.15
N ILE A 25 -4.21 0.57 11.83
CA ILE A 25 -4.82 0.16 10.57
C ILE A 25 -6.17 0.86 10.38
N GLN A 26 -6.98 0.91 11.43
CA GLN A 26 -8.34 1.45 11.35
C GLN A 26 -8.34 2.98 11.25
N TYR A 27 -7.48 3.65 12.02
CA TYR A 27 -7.56 5.08 12.27
C TYR A 27 -6.33 5.89 11.86
N GLY A 28 -5.26 5.24 11.41
CA GLY A 28 -4.03 5.89 10.98
C GLY A 28 -3.26 6.57 12.12
N GLY A 29 -2.33 7.42 11.72
CA GLY A 29 -1.41 8.16 12.58
C GLY A 29 -1.64 9.67 12.59
N MET A 30 -2.76 10.18 12.07
CA MET A 30 -3.03 11.63 12.07
C MET A 30 -2.96 12.19 13.51
N PRO A 31 -2.03 13.12 13.84
CA PRO A 31 -1.73 13.48 15.23
C PRO A 31 -2.95 13.91 16.06
N LEU A 32 -3.81 14.77 15.51
CA LEU A 32 -5.03 15.23 16.20
C LEU A 32 -6.13 14.16 16.29
N ALA A 33 -6.09 13.14 15.44
CA ALA A 33 -7.00 12.00 15.50
C ALA A 33 -6.63 11.07 16.68
N VAL A 34 -5.33 10.91 16.93
CA VAL A 34 -4.79 10.06 18.01
C VAL A 34 -5.21 10.56 19.40
N LEU A 35 -5.41 11.88 19.57
CA LEU A 35 -5.85 12.50 20.82
C LEU A 35 -7.36 12.35 21.12
N LYS A 36 -8.13 11.78 20.19
CA LYS A 36 -9.60 11.71 20.25
C LYS A 36 -10.11 10.34 20.66
N SER A 37 -11.32 10.31 21.22
CA SER A 37 -12.09 9.07 21.40
C SER A 37 -12.45 8.45 20.05
N ASP A 38 -12.85 7.18 20.04
CA ASP A 38 -13.13 6.45 18.79
C ASP A 38 -14.23 7.10 17.93
N GLU A 39 -15.34 7.58 18.52
CA GLU A 39 -16.37 8.29 17.76
C GLU A 39 -15.87 9.62 17.20
N GLU A 40 -15.24 10.44 18.04
CA GLU A 40 -14.71 11.75 17.66
C GLU A 40 -13.61 11.63 16.60
N ARG A 41 -12.81 10.56 16.68
CA ARG A 41 -11.73 10.26 15.75
C ARG A 41 -12.27 10.00 14.34
N LYS A 42 -13.33 9.20 14.21
CA LYS A 42 -13.97 8.92 12.92
C LYS A 42 -14.53 10.18 12.29
N GLU A 43 -15.25 10.98 13.05
CA GLU A 43 -15.81 12.23 12.58
C GLU A 43 -14.71 13.22 12.18
N TYR A 44 -13.67 13.34 13.01
CA TYR A 44 -12.52 14.17 12.71
C TYR A 44 -11.83 13.78 11.40
N LEU A 45 -11.53 12.49 11.19
CA LEU A 45 -10.87 12.02 9.98
C LEU A 45 -11.74 12.23 8.73
N LYS A 46 -13.06 12.04 8.83
CA LYS A 46 -14.01 12.33 7.74
C LYS A 46 -14.00 13.82 7.38
N ASN A 47 -14.10 14.67 8.40
CA ASN A 47 -14.07 16.12 8.21
C ASN A 47 -12.73 16.55 7.63
N LEU A 48 -11.61 16.09 8.19
CA LEU A 48 -10.27 16.38 7.72
C LEU A 48 -10.10 16.00 6.24
N PHE A 49 -10.51 14.79 5.86
CA PHE A 49 -10.46 14.36 4.47
C PHE A 49 -11.27 15.29 3.55
N GLN A 50 -12.52 15.57 3.93
CA GLN A 50 -13.45 16.31 3.07
C GLN A 50 -13.11 17.80 2.99
N THR A 51 -12.86 18.45 4.12
CA THR A 51 -12.77 19.92 4.20
C THR A 51 -11.36 20.45 4.02
N THR A 52 -10.35 19.68 4.40
CA THR A 52 -8.96 20.12 4.29
C THR A 52 -8.35 19.55 3.02
N TYR A 53 -8.31 18.23 2.86
CA TYR A 53 -7.62 17.64 1.72
C TYR A 53 -8.38 17.81 0.41
N PHE A 54 -9.66 17.42 0.38
CA PHE A 54 -10.40 17.38 -0.88
C PHE A 54 -10.81 18.78 -1.37
N SER A 55 -11.30 19.66 -0.49
CA SER A 55 -11.60 21.05 -0.85
C SER A 55 -10.37 21.81 -1.34
N ASP A 56 -9.22 21.67 -0.66
CA ASP A 56 -7.98 22.36 -1.08
C ASP A 56 -7.53 21.92 -2.48
N ILE A 57 -7.69 20.63 -2.83
CA ILE A 57 -7.39 20.14 -4.18
C ILE A 57 -8.27 20.85 -5.22
N VAL A 58 -9.57 20.93 -4.96
CA VAL A 58 -10.54 21.54 -5.88
C VAL A 58 -10.25 23.02 -6.06
N GLU A 59 -10.00 23.73 -4.95
CA GLU A 59 -9.74 25.18 -4.96
C GLU A 59 -8.39 25.51 -5.61
N ARG A 60 -7.31 24.84 -5.22
CA ARG A 60 -5.94 25.10 -5.71
C ARG A 60 -5.81 24.84 -7.21
N ASN A 61 -6.50 23.82 -7.72
CA ASN A 61 -6.43 23.46 -9.14
C ASN A 61 -7.57 24.08 -9.97
N HIS A 62 -8.33 25.02 -9.39
CA HIS A 62 -9.46 25.70 -10.02
C HIS A 62 -10.45 24.74 -10.69
N LEU A 63 -10.65 23.58 -10.06
CA LEU A 63 -11.54 22.56 -10.59
C LEU A 63 -12.97 22.98 -10.30
N LYS A 64 -13.85 22.78 -11.27
CA LYS A 64 -15.27 22.65 -10.93
C LYS A 64 -15.40 21.38 -10.11
N LYS A 65 -16.23 21.40 -9.07
CA LYS A 65 -16.56 20.18 -8.31
C LYS A 65 -17.02 19.11 -9.31
N SER A 66 -16.14 18.15 -9.58
CA SER A 66 -16.31 17.14 -10.61
C SER A 66 -16.56 15.81 -9.93
N GLU A 67 -17.68 15.18 -10.26
CA GLU A 67 -18.04 13.84 -9.78
C GLU A 67 -16.92 12.84 -10.08
N ALA A 68 -16.15 13.04 -11.14
CA ALA A 68 -15.06 12.16 -11.50
C ALA A 68 -13.83 12.21 -10.60
N LEU A 69 -13.46 13.37 -10.06
CA LEU A 69 -12.35 13.45 -9.09
C LEU A 69 -12.73 12.65 -7.83
N ASP A 70 -13.96 12.85 -7.37
CA ASP A 70 -14.52 12.19 -6.20
C ASP A 70 -14.62 10.67 -6.41
N GLU A 71 -15.12 10.24 -7.56
CA GLU A 71 -15.23 8.83 -7.94
C GLU A 71 -13.85 8.18 -8.12
N LEU A 72 -12.89 8.87 -8.74
CA LEU A 72 -11.52 8.36 -8.86
C LEU A 72 -10.91 8.13 -7.48
N CYS A 73 -11.13 9.06 -6.56
CA CYS A 73 -10.69 8.89 -5.18
C CYS A 73 -11.33 7.65 -4.53
N ASN A 74 -12.64 7.40 -4.73
CA ASN A 74 -13.31 6.19 -4.24
C ASN A 74 -12.74 4.90 -4.83
N ILE A 75 -12.44 4.91 -6.14
CA ILE A 75 -11.84 3.76 -6.82
C ILE A 75 -10.46 3.46 -6.21
N ILE A 76 -9.62 4.48 -6.01
CA ILE A 76 -8.29 4.29 -5.43
C ILE A 76 -8.37 3.88 -3.95
N SER A 77 -9.30 4.46 -3.17
CA SER A 77 -9.55 4.03 -1.80
C SER A 77 -9.97 2.57 -1.71
N SER A 78 -10.88 2.10 -2.56
CA SER A 78 -11.35 0.70 -2.54
C SER A 78 -10.34 -0.31 -3.09
N SER A 79 -9.36 0.15 -3.87
CA SER A 79 -8.33 -0.69 -4.50
C SER A 79 -6.90 -0.25 -4.12
N THR A 80 -6.73 0.23 -2.89
CA THR A 80 -5.41 0.66 -2.38
C THR A 80 -4.42 -0.51 -2.44
N GLY A 81 -3.20 -0.25 -2.94
CA GLY A 81 -2.21 -1.30 -3.18
C GLY A 81 -2.49 -2.20 -4.40
N ALA A 82 -3.55 -1.95 -5.19
CA ALA A 82 -3.74 -2.64 -6.46
C ALA A 82 -3.04 -1.90 -7.63
N LEU A 83 -2.70 -2.65 -8.68
CA LEU A 83 -2.17 -2.06 -9.91
C LEU A 83 -3.23 -1.22 -10.63
N LEU A 84 -2.95 0.08 -10.72
CA LEU A 84 -3.79 1.04 -11.40
C LEU A 84 -3.29 1.30 -12.82
N ASN A 85 -4.23 1.36 -13.77
CA ASN A 85 -3.98 1.77 -15.15
C ASN A 85 -4.88 2.96 -15.51
N ALA A 86 -4.28 4.13 -15.74
CA ALA A 86 -5.03 5.35 -16.06
C ALA A 86 -5.86 5.23 -17.35
N ASP A 87 -5.36 4.54 -18.38
CA ASP A 87 -6.12 4.26 -19.61
C ASP A 87 -7.35 3.40 -19.34
N LYS A 88 -7.21 2.38 -18.48
CA LYS A 88 -8.33 1.50 -18.12
C LYS A 88 -9.40 2.28 -17.34
N ILE A 89 -8.97 3.11 -16.38
CA ILE A 89 -9.88 3.96 -15.61
C ILE A 89 -10.62 4.92 -16.52
N ALA A 90 -9.91 5.66 -17.38
CA ALA A 90 -10.54 6.60 -18.32
C ALA A 90 -11.60 5.89 -19.19
N LYS A 91 -11.30 4.68 -19.70
CA LYS A 91 -12.27 3.87 -20.45
C LYS A 91 -13.48 3.48 -19.61
N THR A 92 -13.30 3.12 -18.33
CA THR A 92 -14.40 2.80 -17.41
C THR A 92 -15.31 4.01 -17.17
N PHE A 93 -14.76 5.21 -16.98
CA PHE A 93 -15.56 6.44 -16.87
C PHE A 93 -16.43 6.67 -18.11
N VAL A 94 -15.85 6.51 -19.30
CA VAL A 94 -16.59 6.66 -20.56
C VAL A 94 -17.68 5.60 -20.71
N SER A 95 -17.38 4.33 -20.40
CA SER A 95 -18.30 3.22 -20.68
C SER A 95 -19.42 3.07 -19.65
N VAL A 96 -19.14 3.33 -18.37
CA VAL A 96 -20.09 3.09 -17.26
C VAL A 96 -20.77 4.37 -16.81
N ARG A 97 -20.03 5.48 -16.77
CA ARG A 97 -20.54 6.76 -16.24
C ARG A 97 -20.96 7.73 -17.35
N HIS A 98 -20.68 7.39 -18.61
CA HIS A 98 -20.90 8.26 -19.77
C HIS A 98 -20.24 9.63 -19.65
N GLU A 99 -19.19 9.73 -18.82
CA GLU A 99 -18.41 10.94 -18.63
C GLU A 99 -17.14 10.88 -19.48
N LYS A 100 -16.92 11.90 -20.31
CA LYS A 100 -15.79 11.94 -21.24
C LYS A 100 -14.51 12.39 -20.53
N ILE A 101 -13.79 11.42 -20.00
CA ILE A 101 -12.50 11.63 -19.33
C ILE A 101 -11.42 10.89 -20.10
N ASN A 102 -10.30 11.57 -20.35
CA ASN A 102 -9.14 10.97 -20.99
C ASN A 102 -8.09 10.57 -19.94
N ARG A 103 -7.10 9.79 -20.39
CA ARG A 103 -6.01 9.33 -19.52
C ARG A 103 -5.27 10.49 -18.84
N THR A 104 -4.97 11.56 -19.56
CA THR A 104 -4.25 12.72 -19.02
C THR A 104 -5.00 13.37 -17.86
N THR A 105 -6.33 13.46 -17.94
CA THR A 105 -7.16 13.96 -16.83
C THR A 105 -7.06 13.05 -15.60
N VAL A 106 -7.09 11.72 -15.78
CA VAL A 106 -6.92 10.77 -14.67
C VAL A 106 -5.53 10.91 -14.04
N GLU A 107 -4.47 11.01 -14.86
CA GLU A 107 -3.10 11.21 -14.39
C GLU A 107 -2.96 12.53 -13.62
N ASN A 108 -3.53 13.63 -14.11
CA ASN A 108 -3.53 14.91 -13.40
C ASN A 108 -4.24 14.83 -12.05
N TYR A 109 -5.40 14.16 -11.98
CA TYR A 109 -6.12 13.98 -10.71
C TYR A 109 -5.32 13.17 -9.70
N ILE A 110 -4.63 12.12 -10.15
CA ILE A 110 -3.71 11.35 -9.30
C ILE A 110 -2.56 12.25 -8.80
N GLU A 111 -2.00 13.10 -9.66
CA GLU A 111 -0.95 14.04 -9.25
C GLU A 111 -1.47 15.03 -8.20
N TYR A 112 -2.69 15.53 -8.33
CA TYR A 112 -3.29 16.39 -7.31
C TYR A 112 -3.44 15.68 -5.96
N PHE A 113 -3.79 14.40 -5.95
CA PHE A 113 -3.83 13.61 -4.71
C PHE A 113 -2.44 13.40 -4.10
N LYS A 114 -1.39 13.27 -4.92
CA LYS A 114 0.00 13.17 -4.47
C LYS A 114 0.50 14.49 -3.89
N ASP A 115 0.27 15.61 -4.59
CA ASP A 115 0.64 16.96 -4.15
C ASP A 115 -0.06 17.37 -2.85
N ALA A 116 -1.27 16.86 -2.63
CA ALA A 116 -2.02 17.06 -1.39
C ALA A 116 -1.61 16.08 -0.27
N PHE A 117 -0.61 15.22 -0.48
CA PHE A 117 -0.19 14.18 0.46
C PHE A 117 -1.32 13.21 0.85
N ILE A 118 -2.31 12.98 -0.02
CA ILE A 118 -3.31 11.93 0.18
C ILE A 118 -2.72 10.59 -0.23
N LEU A 119 -2.05 10.55 -1.39
CA LEU A 119 -1.49 9.34 -1.97
C LEU A 119 0.03 9.41 -2.08
N ARG A 120 0.65 8.23 -2.02
CA ARG A 120 2.02 7.98 -2.47
C ARG A 120 1.99 6.93 -3.57
N GLU A 121 2.89 7.10 -4.52
CA GLU A 121 3.05 6.21 -5.67
C GLU A 121 4.20 5.24 -5.45
N ALA A 122 3.96 3.95 -5.71
CA ALA A 122 5.00 2.94 -5.79
C ALA A 122 5.14 2.50 -7.26
N SER A 123 6.27 2.86 -7.87
CA SER A 123 6.61 2.45 -9.23
C SER A 123 6.94 0.97 -9.32
N ARG A 124 6.58 0.35 -10.46
CA ARG A 124 6.96 -1.04 -10.74
C ARG A 124 8.41 -1.10 -11.20
N TYR A 125 9.15 -2.08 -10.67
CA TYR A 125 10.56 -2.28 -10.96
C TYR A 125 10.82 -3.71 -11.44
N ASP A 126 11.49 -3.84 -12.58
CA ASP A 126 11.91 -5.12 -13.13
C ASP A 126 13.09 -5.66 -12.30
N LEU A 127 12.83 -6.66 -11.45
CA LEU A 127 13.84 -7.22 -10.56
C LEU A 127 15.02 -7.87 -11.32
N LYS A 128 14.76 -8.41 -12.52
CA LYS A 128 15.79 -9.04 -13.35
C LYS A 128 16.44 -8.05 -14.30
N GLY A 129 15.64 -7.16 -14.89
CA GLY A 129 16.10 -6.11 -15.81
C GLY A 129 16.71 -4.88 -15.14
N ARG A 130 16.56 -4.75 -13.81
CA ARG A 130 17.08 -3.66 -12.96
C ARG A 130 16.72 -2.27 -13.47
N LYS A 131 15.43 -2.05 -13.74
CA LYS A 131 14.91 -0.77 -14.19
C LYS A 131 13.43 -0.63 -13.85
N GLU A 132 12.98 0.61 -13.72
CA GLU A 132 11.55 0.90 -13.66
C GLU A 132 10.85 0.48 -14.96
N ILE A 133 9.65 -0.10 -14.84
CA ILE A 133 8.92 -0.63 -16.00
C ILE A 133 7.43 -0.29 -15.98
N GLY A 134 6.88 -0.11 -17.17
CA GLY A 134 5.45 0.00 -17.42
C GLY A 134 4.82 1.28 -16.88
N ALA A 135 3.60 1.54 -17.32
CA ALA A 135 2.77 2.66 -16.85
C ALA A 135 1.91 2.30 -15.63
N LEU A 136 1.86 1.02 -15.25
CA LEU A 136 1.10 0.57 -14.08
C LEU A 136 1.82 1.00 -12.79
N ARG A 137 1.06 1.48 -11.82
CA ARG A 137 1.53 1.93 -10.51
C ARG A 137 0.62 1.41 -9.42
N LYS A 138 1.17 1.16 -8.24
CA LYS A 138 0.35 1.01 -7.02
C LYS A 138 0.31 2.36 -6.31
N TYR A 139 -0.84 2.65 -5.69
CA TYR A 139 -1.00 3.85 -4.87
C TYR A 139 -1.42 3.45 -3.46
N TYR A 140 -0.77 4.07 -2.49
CA TYR A 140 -1.03 3.87 -1.06
C TYR A 140 -1.44 5.20 -0.45
N PHE A 141 -2.34 5.17 0.52
CA PHE A 141 -2.69 6.39 1.25
C PHE A 141 -1.57 6.73 2.23
N CYS A 142 -1.22 8.01 2.35
CA CYS A 142 -0.26 8.46 3.36
C CYS A 142 -0.71 8.12 4.79
N ASP A 143 -2.03 7.93 4.99
CA ASP A 143 -2.64 7.56 6.26
C ASP A 143 -3.84 6.64 6.02
N THR A 144 -3.84 5.48 6.67
CA THR A 144 -4.92 4.48 6.57
C THR A 144 -6.23 4.96 7.17
N GLY A 145 -6.19 5.83 8.18
CA GLY A 145 -7.35 6.50 8.76
C GLY A 145 -8.06 7.40 7.76
N LEU A 146 -7.32 8.19 6.99
CA LEU A 146 -7.86 9.01 5.90
C LEU A 146 -8.49 8.15 4.79
N ARG A 147 -7.82 7.06 4.40
CA ARG A 147 -8.38 6.08 3.45
C ARG A 147 -9.71 5.52 3.98
N ASN A 148 -9.73 5.08 5.23
CA ASN A 148 -10.91 4.47 5.83
C ASN A 148 -12.02 5.50 6.02
N ALA A 149 -11.71 6.74 6.37
CA ALA A 149 -12.69 7.82 6.44
C ALA A 149 -13.41 8.03 5.10
N ARG A 150 -12.68 7.99 3.98
CA ARG A 150 -13.26 8.06 2.64
C ARG A 150 -14.24 6.92 2.35
N LEU A 151 -13.97 5.72 2.86
CA LEU A 151 -14.87 4.56 2.76
C LEU A 151 -15.84 4.41 3.94
N ASN A 152 -16.05 5.48 4.71
CA ASN A 152 -16.93 5.48 5.88
C ASN A 152 -16.59 4.44 6.95
N PHE A 153 -15.32 4.03 7.04
CA PHE A 153 -14.83 2.96 7.92
C PHE A 153 -15.54 1.61 7.68
N ALA A 154 -16.03 1.37 6.46
CA ALA A 154 -16.49 0.05 6.06
C ALA A 154 -15.34 -0.97 6.13
N PHE A 155 -15.66 -2.21 6.53
CA PHE A 155 -14.71 -3.31 6.80
C PHE A 155 -13.49 -3.27 5.86
N PRO A 156 -12.33 -2.77 6.35
CA PRO A 156 -11.16 -2.64 5.50
C PRO A 156 -10.61 -4.02 5.16
N ASP A 157 -10.15 -4.20 3.92
CA ASP A 157 -9.38 -5.37 3.55
C ASP A 157 -8.06 -5.35 4.35
N GLU A 158 -7.94 -6.27 5.30
CA GLU A 158 -6.80 -6.33 6.22
C GLU A 158 -5.48 -6.43 5.46
N GLY A 159 -5.42 -7.24 4.39
CA GLY A 159 -4.22 -7.39 3.57
C GLY A 159 -3.78 -6.08 2.94
N GLN A 160 -4.71 -5.34 2.31
CA GLN A 160 -4.41 -4.03 1.72
C GLN A 160 -3.92 -3.03 2.76
N MET A 161 -4.50 -3.02 3.97
CA MET A 161 -4.10 -2.07 5.00
C MET A 161 -2.74 -2.42 5.60
N LEU A 162 -2.44 -3.70 5.82
CA LEU A 162 -1.12 -4.16 6.24
C LEU A 162 -0.05 -3.76 5.21
N GLU A 163 -0.33 -3.99 3.92
CA GLU A 163 0.55 -3.57 2.83
C GLU A 163 0.76 -2.05 2.82
N ASN A 164 -0.30 -1.26 3.01
CA ASN A 164 -0.22 0.19 3.06
C ASN A 164 0.63 0.69 4.25
N ILE A 165 0.43 0.16 5.47
CA ILE A 165 1.23 0.61 6.63
C ILE A 165 2.70 0.22 6.47
N VAL A 166 3.00 -0.97 5.94
CA VAL A 166 4.38 -1.40 5.63
C VAL A 166 5.03 -0.44 4.63
N TYR A 167 4.31 -0.07 3.56
CA TYR A 167 4.80 0.89 2.58
C TYR A 167 5.13 2.25 3.22
N ASN A 168 4.21 2.79 4.01
CA ASN A 168 4.38 4.09 4.66
C ASN A 168 5.56 4.08 5.62
N GLU A 169 5.72 3.02 6.40
CA GLU A 169 6.81 2.88 7.37
C GLU A 169 8.17 2.73 6.70
N LEU A 170 8.26 1.97 5.60
CA LEU A 170 9.47 1.93 4.79
C LEU A 170 9.84 3.32 4.25
N CYS A 171 8.86 4.08 3.74
CA CYS A 171 9.09 5.44 3.25
C CYS A 171 9.54 6.37 4.39
N TYR A 172 8.87 6.32 5.54
CA TYR A 172 9.20 7.11 6.73
C TYR A 172 10.63 6.86 7.20
N ASN A 173 11.06 5.58 7.19
CA ASN A 173 12.41 5.18 7.56
C ASN A 173 13.45 5.40 6.43
N GLY A 174 13.09 6.10 5.35
CA GLY A 174 14.01 6.54 4.30
C GLY A 174 14.39 5.48 3.27
N TYR A 175 13.59 4.43 3.11
CA TYR A 175 13.77 3.47 2.01
C TYR A 175 13.21 4.05 0.71
N THR A 176 13.89 3.75 -0.40
CA THR A 176 13.27 3.81 -1.72
C THR A 176 12.49 2.51 -1.93
N VAL A 177 11.19 2.62 -2.19
CA VAL A 177 10.27 1.48 -2.26
C VAL A 177 9.64 1.39 -3.65
N ASN A 178 9.76 0.23 -4.27
CA ASN A 178 9.14 -0.09 -5.55
C ASN A 178 8.32 -1.38 -5.44
N VAL A 179 7.40 -1.59 -6.37
CA VAL A 179 6.72 -2.89 -6.53
C VAL A 179 7.60 -3.77 -7.41
N GLY A 180 8.12 -4.87 -6.87
CA GLY A 180 9.00 -5.75 -7.60
C GLY A 180 8.22 -6.58 -8.61
N ALA A 181 8.66 -6.65 -9.86
CA ALA A 181 8.05 -7.52 -10.86
C ALA A 181 9.10 -8.20 -11.72
N PHE A 182 8.81 -9.40 -12.19
CA PHE A 182 9.62 -10.08 -13.20
C PHE A 182 8.82 -11.16 -13.91
N ASP A 183 9.20 -11.44 -15.15
CA ASP A 183 8.56 -12.50 -15.90
C ASP A 183 9.28 -13.85 -15.75
N SER A 184 8.47 -14.90 -15.77
CA SER A 184 8.87 -16.30 -15.85
C SER A 184 8.17 -16.97 -17.02
N VAL A 185 8.77 -18.05 -17.52
CA VAL A 185 8.13 -18.97 -18.45
C VAL A 185 7.84 -20.26 -17.71
N GLU A 186 6.59 -20.68 -17.74
CA GLU A 186 6.09 -21.83 -17.01
C GLU A 186 5.29 -22.73 -17.94
N LYS A 187 5.13 -23.99 -17.55
CA LYS A 187 4.28 -24.94 -18.27
C LYS A 187 2.86 -24.87 -17.73
N ASP A 188 1.88 -24.70 -18.60
CA ASP A 188 0.46 -24.84 -18.22
C ASP A 188 0.09 -26.33 -18.02
N LYS A 189 -1.19 -26.58 -17.67
CA LYS A 189 -1.71 -27.94 -17.46
C LYS A 189 -1.58 -28.86 -18.69
N ASN A 190 -1.36 -28.28 -19.88
CA ASN A 190 -1.23 -28.98 -21.15
C ASN A 190 0.25 -29.04 -21.63
N GLY A 191 1.21 -28.61 -20.81
CA GLY A 191 2.63 -28.60 -21.17
C GLY A 191 3.04 -27.46 -22.13
N LYS A 192 2.15 -26.49 -22.37
CA LYS A 192 2.48 -25.31 -23.20
C LYS A 192 3.24 -24.29 -22.37
N SER A 193 4.29 -23.71 -22.96
CA SER A 193 5.02 -22.61 -22.33
C SER A 193 4.17 -21.34 -22.31
N VAL A 194 3.95 -20.78 -21.13
CA VAL A 194 3.17 -19.57 -20.87
C VAL A 194 4.04 -18.59 -20.09
N ARG A 195 4.05 -17.33 -20.52
CA ARG A 195 4.69 -16.25 -19.76
C ARG A 195 3.79 -15.87 -18.59
N ARG A 196 4.33 -15.87 -17.38
CA ARG A 196 3.67 -15.28 -16.20
C ARG A 196 4.51 -14.13 -15.67
N THR A 197 3.83 -13.10 -15.22
CA THR A 197 4.44 -12.04 -14.43
C THR A 197 4.29 -12.40 -12.96
N ASN A 198 5.40 -12.42 -12.24
CA ASN A 198 5.44 -12.54 -10.79
C ASN A 198 5.64 -11.15 -10.20
N GLU A 199 5.06 -10.95 -9.02
CA GLU A 199 5.15 -9.71 -8.26
C GLU A 199 5.70 -10.01 -6.87
N VAL A 200 6.48 -9.09 -6.34
CA VAL A 200 6.86 -8.99 -4.93
C VAL A 200 6.28 -7.65 -4.46
N ASP A 201 5.57 -7.65 -3.34
CA ASP A 201 4.85 -6.44 -2.89
C ASP A 201 5.78 -5.24 -2.84
N PHE A 202 6.96 -5.41 -2.22
CA PHE A 202 7.99 -4.38 -2.18
C PHE A 202 9.40 -4.87 -2.46
N TYR A 203 10.11 -4.12 -3.30
CA TYR A 203 11.55 -4.04 -3.33
C TYR A 203 11.97 -2.74 -2.63
N ALA A 204 12.56 -2.86 -1.44
CA ALA A 204 12.96 -1.73 -0.62
C ALA A 204 14.49 -1.62 -0.53
N THR A 205 15.03 -0.42 -0.72
CA THR A 205 16.48 -0.16 -0.68
C THR A 205 16.84 1.05 0.18
N LYS A 206 17.89 0.93 0.99
CA LYS A 206 18.44 2.01 1.84
C LYS A 206 19.94 1.81 2.01
N GLY A 207 20.74 2.60 1.30
CA GLY A 207 22.19 2.44 1.25
C GLY A 207 22.59 1.05 0.71
N VAL A 208 23.28 0.25 1.52
CA VAL A 208 23.69 -1.12 1.17
C VAL A 208 22.60 -2.17 1.45
N ARG A 209 21.52 -1.79 2.14
CA ARG A 209 20.42 -2.71 2.48
C ARG A 209 19.46 -2.79 1.29
N SER A 210 19.06 -4.02 0.95
CA SER A 210 18.05 -4.30 -0.07
C SER A 210 17.19 -5.47 0.39
N TYR A 211 15.87 -5.30 0.29
CA TYR A 211 14.87 -6.27 0.76
C TYR A 211 13.83 -6.54 -0.32
N TYR A 212 13.47 -7.82 -0.47
CA TYR A 212 12.21 -8.26 -1.07
C TYR A 212 11.25 -8.55 0.07
N ILE A 213 10.11 -7.86 0.09
CA ILE A 213 9.14 -7.92 1.19
C ILE A 213 7.79 -8.34 0.63
N GLN A 214 7.18 -9.34 1.26
CA GLN A 214 5.84 -9.84 0.99
C GLN A 214 5.04 -9.69 2.27
N VAL A 215 3.86 -9.09 2.19
CA VAL A 215 3.00 -8.80 3.33
C VAL A 215 1.76 -9.67 3.23
N THR A 216 1.45 -10.41 4.30
CA THR A 216 0.27 -11.28 4.31
C THR A 216 -0.41 -11.30 5.67
N ALA A 217 -1.74 -11.25 5.65
CA ALA A 217 -2.54 -11.38 6.87
C ALA A 217 -2.44 -12.79 7.47
N ASP A 218 -2.37 -13.83 6.62
CA ASP A 218 -2.33 -15.21 7.08
C ASP A 218 -1.52 -16.15 6.17
N ILE A 219 -0.76 -17.04 6.81
CA ILE A 219 0.00 -18.13 6.19
C ILE A 219 -0.36 -19.50 6.77
N SER A 220 -1.48 -19.61 7.48
CA SER A 220 -1.98 -20.89 8.03
C SER A 220 -2.22 -21.92 6.92
N ASN A 221 -2.63 -21.47 5.74
CA ASN A 221 -2.88 -22.29 4.58
C ASN A 221 -1.59 -22.50 3.76
N ALA A 222 -1.23 -23.76 3.52
CA ALA A 222 -0.02 -24.13 2.79
C ALA A 222 0.00 -23.64 1.33
N ASP A 223 -1.15 -23.64 0.64
CA ASP A 223 -1.26 -23.10 -0.72
C ASP A 223 -1.07 -21.59 -0.74
N THR A 224 -1.59 -20.89 0.28
CA THR A 224 -1.38 -19.44 0.44
C THR A 224 0.09 -19.15 0.68
N LYS A 225 0.72 -19.83 1.63
CA LYS A 225 2.16 -19.69 1.88
C LYS A 225 2.98 -19.98 0.62
N ALA A 226 2.71 -21.08 -0.07
CA ALA A 226 3.42 -21.47 -1.29
C ALA A 226 3.27 -20.40 -2.39
N ARG A 227 2.09 -19.78 -2.52
CA ARG A 227 1.85 -18.68 -3.46
C ARG A 227 2.65 -17.44 -3.09
N GLU A 228 2.65 -17.04 -1.82
CA GLU A 228 3.35 -15.83 -1.33
C GLU A 228 4.88 -15.94 -1.48
N VAL A 229 5.47 -17.10 -1.19
CA VAL A 229 6.94 -17.26 -1.25
C VAL A 229 7.47 -17.68 -2.63
N ARG A 230 6.57 -18.01 -3.57
CA ARG A 230 6.92 -18.44 -4.92
C ARG A 230 7.86 -17.47 -5.65
N PRO A 231 7.61 -16.14 -5.66
CA PRO A 231 8.53 -15.21 -6.29
C PRO A 231 9.95 -15.30 -5.72
N TYR A 232 10.10 -15.51 -4.42
CA TYR A 232 11.40 -15.58 -3.75
C TYR A 232 12.24 -16.76 -4.21
N ILE A 233 11.63 -17.93 -4.37
CA ILE A 233 12.30 -19.14 -4.87
C ILE A 233 12.86 -18.91 -6.28
N MET A 234 12.21 -18.07 -7.08
CA MET A 234 12.61 -17.79 -8.47
C MET A 234 13.66 -16.68 -8.59
N LEU A 235 13.94 -15.96 -7.51
CA LEU A 235 14.91 -14.88 -7.45
C LEU A 235 16.21 -15.39 -6.81
N ASN A 236 17.13 -15.82 -7.67
CA ASN A 236 18.45 -16.31 -7.25
C ASN A 236 19.46 -15.15 -7.13
N ASP A 237 19.29 -14.33 -6.09
CA ASP A 237 20.17 -13.21 -5.76
C ASP A 237 20.40 -13.10 -4.25
N GLN A 238 21.27 -12.17 -3.86
CA GLN A 238 21.66 -11.92 -2.46
C GLN A 238 20.71 -10.97 -1.72
N VAL A 239 19.62 -10.52 -2.35
CA VAL A 239 18.66 -9.62 -1.71
C VAL A 239 17.91 -10.42 -0.63
N GLN A 240 17.82 -9.87 0.58
CA GLN A 240 17.17 -10.56 1.69
C GLN A 240 15.65 -10.60 1.46
N LYS A 241 15.05 -11.77 1.69
CA LYS A 241 13.65 -12.08 1.42
C LYS A 241 12.88 -12.16 2.75
N ILE A 242 11.85 -11.35 2.91
CA ILE A 242 11.16 -11.09 4.18
C ILE A 242 9.65 -11.26 4.02
N LEU A 243 9.09 -12.23 4.73
CA LEU A 243 7.67 -12.42 4.85
C LEU A 243 7.16 -11.75 6.13
N VAL A 244 6.43 -10.65 5.98
CA VAL A 244 5.80 -9.93 7.08
C VAL A 244 4.39 -10.48 7.28
N ILE A 245 4.11 -10.97 8.49
CA ILE A 245 2.83 -11.60 8.81
C ILE A 245 2.08 -10.87 9.92
N ASN A 246 0.75 -10.91 9.89
CA ASN A 246 -0.08 -10.35 10.96
C ASN A 246 -0.18 -11.30 12.19
N ARG A 247 0.95 -11.59 12.83
CA ARG A 247 1.02 -12.40 14.06
C ARG A 247 2.07 -11.84 15.02
N PRO A 248 1.88 -11.99 16.35
CA PRO A 248 2.83 -11.51 17.35
C PRO A 248 4.00 -12.48 17.51
N ILE A 249 4.81 -12.63 16.45
CA ILE A 249 6.03 -13.45 16.48
C ILE A 249 7.26 -12.58 16.27
N ASN A 250 8.36 -12.98 16.90
CA ASN A 250 9.68 -12.40 16.63
C ASN A 250 10.21 -12.88 15.27
N GLU A 251 11.24 -12.21 14.78
CA GLU A 251 12.02 -12.67 13.63
C GLU A 251 12.43 -14.16 13.76
N THR A 252 12.07 -14.94 12.75
CA THR A 252 12.47 -16.35 12.59
C THR A 252 12.88 -16.61 11.14
N ARG A 253 13.36 -17.82 10.86
CA ARG A 253 13.66 -18.29 9.50
C ARG A 253 12.84 -19.52 9.18
N ASP A 254 12.34 -19.60 7.96
CA ASP A 254 11.71 -20.82 7.46
C ASP A 254 12.74 -21.82 6.90
N GLU A 255 12.25 -22.98 6.47
CA GLU A 255 13.08 -24.07 5.93
C GLU A 255 13.84 -23.68 4.65
N GLN A 256 13.41 -22.63 3.95
CA GLN A 256 14.05 -22.10 2.75
C GLN A 256 15.04 -20.96 3.07
N GLY A 257 15.14 -20.58 4.36
CA GLY A 257 16.02 -19.54 4.86
C GLY A 257 15.46 -18.12 4.73
N PHE A 258 14.17 -17.98 4.37
CA PHE A 258 13.52 -16.67 4.30
C PHE A 258 13.22 -16.15 5.71
N THR A 259 13.40 -14.84 5.91
CA THR A 259 13.02 -14.20 7.18
C THR A 259 11.50 -14.17 7.26
N VAL A 260 10.93 -14.64 8.37
CA VAL A 260 9.50 -14.49 8.70
C VAL A 260 9.40 -13.68 9.98
N ILE A 261 8.59 -12.63 9.98
CA ILE A 261 8.53 -11.69 11.09
C ILE A 261 7.11 -11.15 11.29
N GLY A 262 6.71 -10.97 12.55
CA GLY A 262 5.46 -10.32 12.89
C GLY A 262 5.49 -8.84 12.51
N ILE A 263 4.37 -8.30 12.03
CA ILE A 263 4.33 -6.92 11.54
C ILE A 263 4.73 -5.88 12.59
N ALA A 264 4.31 -6.03 13.86
CA ALA A 264 4.74 -5.13 14.93
C ALA A 264 6.26 -5.11 15.09
N ASP A 265 6.87 -6.28 15.02
CA ASP A 265 8.30 -6.43 15.17
C ASP A 265 9.08 -5.85 13.98
N PHE A 266 8.53 -6.07 12.79
CA PHE A 266 9.04 -5.50 11.55
C PHE A 266 9.06 -3.97 11.59
N LEU A 267 7.95 -3.36 12.01
CA LEU A 267 7.78 -1.91 12.05
C LEU A 267 8.56 -1.23 13.18
N LEU A 268 8.67 -1.86 14.35
CA LEU A 268 9.32 -1.25 15.52
C LEU A 268 10.83 -1.49 15.57
N ARG A 269 11.34 -2.60 15.01
CA ARG A 269 12.76 -2.98 15.15
C ARG A 269 13.48 -3.22 13.84
N PHE A 270 12.89 -4.00 12.93
CA PHE A 270 13.64 -4.54 11.79
C PHE A 270 14.06 -3.46 10.77
N ILE A 271 13.16 -2.54 10.44
CA ILE A 271 13.40 -1.57 9.35
C ILE A 271 14.11 -0.29 9.77
N LYS A 272 14.47 -0.13 11.04
CA LYS A 272 15.12 1.09 11.56
C LYS A 272 16.50 1.32 10.92
#